data_AF-A0A651HP00-F1
#
_entry.id   AF-A0A651HP00-F1
#
_cell.length_a   1.000
_cell.length_b   1.000
_cell.length_c   1.000
_cell.angle_alpha   90.00
_cell.angle_beta   90.00
_cell.angle_gamma   90.00
#
_symmetry.space_group_name_H-M   'P 1'
#
loop_
_entity.id
_entity.type
_entity.pdbx_description
1 polymer ?
#
loop_
_entity_poly.entity_id
_entity_poly.type
_entity_poly.pdbx_seq_one_letter_code
_entity_poly.pdbx_strand_id
1 'polypeptide(L)'
;MSEKPPFDWTELQKRWQSEEVPPEVESGARRRMERDRRRLVGELVLTGIVVPGVGAWSVGVLTTDPEPATIVAMLVFWTFAGILIGAGILNQRGMWAPAEESTRSYLRLSLERARRKAELSRFGLWLMAFWFVMAGGLLIWSAVEAIQSDQALLPVLLRGALILGLTFGVLGVFTERSRRRARETAAELEATLHALDEEGADGGSWDGRVSQGTPP
;
A
#
# COMPACT_ATOMS: atom_id res chain seq x y z
N MET A 1 2.98 -46.44 -12.55
CA MET A 1 2.44 -45.71 -11.40
C MET A 1 2.39 -44.24 -11.79
N SER A 2 1.22 -43.74 -12.18
CA SER A 2 1.05 -42.33 -12.58
C SER A 2 0.74 -41.53 -11.32
N GLU A 3 1.65 -40.64 -10.93
CA GLU A 3 1.40 -39.62 -9.92
C GLU A 3 0.16 -38.81 -10.33
N LYS A 4 -0.80 -38.63 -9.42
CA LYS A 4 -1.90 -37.69 -9.63
C LYS A 4 -1.30 -36.29 -9.81
N PRO A 5 -1.79 -35.47 -10.76
CA PRO A 5 -1.30 -34.10 -10.90
C PRO A 5 -1.51 -33.33 -9.60
N PRO A 6 -0.56 -32.48 -9.21
CA PRO A 6 -0.66 -31.69 -7.99
C PRO A 6 -1.77 -30.65 -8.20
N PHE A 7 -2.83 -30.72 -7.39
CA PHE A 7 -3.91 -29.72 -7.29
C PHE A 7 -4.84 -29.59 -8.52
N ASP A 8 -6.07 -30.11 -8.39
CA ASP A 8 -7.10 -30.00 -9.44
C ASP A 8 -7.98 -28.75 -9.22
N TRP A 9 -7.66 -27.70 -9.96
CA TRP A 9 -8.41 -26.42 -9.97
C TRP A 9 -9.91 -26.59 -10.27
N THR A 10 -10.28 -27.63 -11.01
CA THR A 10 -11.66 -27.86 -11.47
C THR A 10 -12.55 -28.36 -10.34
N GLU A 11 -12.00 -29.20 -9.45
CA GLU A 11 -12.71 -29.69 -8.26
C GLU A 11 -12.93 -28.57 -7.25
N LEU A 12 -11.91 -27.72 -7.08
CA LEU A 12 -11.95 -26.55 -6.21
C LEU A 12 -12.98 -25.53 -6.65
N GLN A 13 -13.01 -25.22 -7.96
CA GLN A 13 -14.00 -24.32 -8.55
C GLN A 13 -15.42 -24.86 -8.34
N LYS A 14 -15.64 -26.17 -8.46
CA LYS A 14 -16.95 -26.79 -8.20
C LYS A 14 -17.37 -26.67 -6.74
N ARG A 15 -16.46 -26.89 -5.78
CA ARG A 15 -16.77 -26.72 -4.35
C ARG A 15 -17.13 -25.28 -4.01
N TRP A 16 -16.35 -24.33 -4.52
CA TRP A 16 -16.63 -22.91 -4.38
C TRP A 16 -17.96 -22.47 -4.98
N GLN A 17 -18.33 -23.03 -6.13
CA GLN A 17 -19.62 -22.75 -6.76
C GLN A 17 -20.79 -23.47 -6.09
N SER A 18 -20.53 -24.49 -5.27
CA SER A 18 -21.55 -25.25 -4.55
C SER A 18 -21.86 -24.69 -3.16
N GLU A 19 -21.03 -23.80 -2.62
CA GLU A 19 -21.29 -23.13 -1.35
C GLU A 19 -22.30 -22.00 -1.62
N GLU A 20 -23.52 -22.16 -1.12
CA GLU A 20 -24.60 -21.19 -1.32
C GLU A 20 -24.30 -19.90 -0.55
N VAL A 21 -23.60 -18.99 -1.21
CA VAL A 21 -23.42 -17.62 -0.73
C VAL A 21 -24.65 -16.81 -1.14
N PRO A 22 -25.28 -16.06 -0.22
CA PRO A 22 -26.39 -15.19 -0.54
C PRO A 22 -26.05 -14.29 -1.75
N PRO A 23 -26.92 -14.18 -2.78
CA PRO A 23 -26.60 -13.52 -4.05
C PRO A 23 -26.27 -12.02 -3.90
N GLU A 24 -26.76 -11.40 -2.83
CA GLU A 24 -26.48 -10.01 -2.45
C GLU A 24 -25.03 -9.84 -1.95
N VAL A 25 -24.54 -10.82 -1.17
CA VAL A 25 -23.15 -10.87 -0.69
C VAL A 25 -22.21 -11.20 -1.84
N GLU A 26 -22.60 -12.13 -2.73
CA GLU A 26 -21.80 -12.51 -3.90
C GLU A 26 -21.62 -11.34 -4.89
N SER A 27 -22.71 -10.64 -5.23
CA SER A 27 -22.65 -9.52 -6.17
C SER A 27 -21.89 -8.30 -5.61
N GLY A 28 -22.02 -8.03 -4.30
CA GLY A 28 -21.24 -7.01 -3.60
C GLY A 28 -19.75 -7.35 -3.53
N ALA A 29 -19.42 -8.59 -3.13
CA ALA A 29 -18.04 -9.06 -3.04
C ALA A 29 -17.34 -9.07 -4.40
N ARG A 30 -18.03 -9.54 -5.46
CA ARG A 30 -17.49 -9.59 -6.82
C ARG A 30 -17.20 -8.20 -7.39
N ARG A 31 -18.08 -7.21 -7.14
CA ARG A 31 -17.84 -5.81 -7.52
C ARG A 31 -16.65 -5.21 -6.76
N ARG A 32 -16.48 -5.53 -5.47
CA ARG A 32 -15.33 -5.10 -4.67
C ARG A 32 -14.03 -5.71 -5.21
N MET A 33 -14.01 -7.02 -5.45
CA MET A 33 -12.86 -7.73 -6.03
C MET A 33 -12.45 -7.16 -7.38
N GLU A 34 -13.39 -6.89 -8.27
CA GLU A 34 -13.09 -6.32 -9.60
C GLU A 34 -12.53 -4.90 -9.48
N ARG A 35 -13.06 -4.09 -8.56
CA ARG A 35 -12.54 -2.73 -8.28
C ARG A 35 -11.12 -2.79 -7.70
N ASP A 36 -10.87 -3.70 -6.78
CA ASP A 36 -9.55 -3.88 -6.15
C ASP A 36 -8.53 -4.44 -7.14
N ARG A 37 -8.93 -5.39 -7.99
CA ARG A 37 -8.11 -5.89 -9.10
C ARG A 37 -7.70 -4.75 -10.04
N ARG A 38 -8.66 -3.92 -10.50
CA ARG A 38 -8.36 -2.79 -11.39
C ARG A 38 -7.42 -1.79 -10.75
N ARG A 39 -7.59 -1.52 -9.45
CA ARG A 39 -6.68 -0.66 -8.68
C ARG A 39 -5.28 -1.24 -8.59
N LEU A 40 -5.14 -2.51 -8.24
CA LEU A 40 -3.86 -3.19 -8.15
C LEU A 40 -3.13 -3.22 -9.49
N VAL A 41 -3.86 -3.50 -10.58
CA VAL A 41 -3.29 -3.44 -11.94
C VAL A 41 -2.85 -2.02 -12.26
N GLY A 42 -3.66 -1.01 -11.94
CA GLY A 42 -3.30 0.39 -12.11
C GLY A 42 -2.06 0.80 -11.31
N GLU A 43 -1.96 0.40 -10.05
CA GLU A 43 -0.79 0.64 -9.18
C GLU A 43 0.46 -0.06 -9.72
N LEU A 44 0.33 -1.30 -10.20
CA LEU A 44 1.45 -2.06 -10.77
C LEU A 44 1.96 -1.41 -12.07
N VAL A 45 1.05 -1.03 -12.97
CA VAL A 45 1.39 -0.36 -14.24
C VAL A 45 2.03 1.00 -13.95
N LEU A 46 1.42 1.80 -13.05
CA LEU A 46 1.96 3.10 -12.67
C LEU A 46 3.36 2.96 -12.07
N THR A 47 3.56 2.00 -11.15
CA THR A 47 4.88 1.74 -10.56
C THR A 47 5.89 1.28 -11.61
N GLY A 48 5.48 0.40 -12.52
CA GLY A 48 6.30 -0.11 -13.62
C GLY A 48 6.69 0.95 -14.64
N ILE A 49 5.99 2.09 -14.71
CA ILE A 49 6.34 3.23 -15.58
C ILE A 49 7.14 4.28 -14.81
N VAL A 50 6.67 4.66 -13.63
CA VAL A 50 7.25 5.76 -12.85
C VAL A 50 8.63 5.41 -12.34
N VAL A 51 8.83 4.21 -11.77
CA VAL A 51 10.13 3.85 -11.18
C VAL A 51 11.24 3.82 -12.25
N PRO A 52 11.06 3.17 -13.42
CA PRO A 52 12.06 3.24 -14.48
C PRO A 52 12.23 4.63 -15.08
N GLY A 53 11.14 5.40 -15.20
CA GLY A 53 11.20 6.78 -15.70
C GLY A 53 12.04 7.70 -14.80
N VAL A 54 11.83 7.64 -13.49
CA VAL A 54 12.64 8.34 -12.50
C VAL A 54 14.07 7.82 -12.50
N GLY A 55 14.28 6.50 -12.67
CA GLY A 55 15.59 5.88 -12.86
C GLY A 55 16.37 6.44 -14.04
N ALA A 56 15.76 6.48 -15.22
CA ALA A 56 16.35 7.02 -16.43
C ALA A 56 16.68 8.52 -16.27
N TRP A 57 15.78 9.29 -15.64
CA TRP A 57 16.03 10.69 -15.33
C TRP A 57 17.22 10.87 -14.37
N SER A 58 17.29 10.09 -13.28
CA SER A 58 18.42 10.13 -12.35
C SER A 58 19.75 9.86 -13.04
N VAL A 59 19.79 8.86 -13.94
CA VAL A 59 20.99 8.56 -14.73
C VAL A 59 21.34 9.74 -15.65
N GLY A 60 20.35 10.32 -16.32
CA GLY A 60 20.53 11.50 -17.17
C GLY A 60 21.18 12.66 -16.42
N VAL A 61 20.64 13.01 -15.24
CA VAL A 61 21.20 14.06 -14.37
C VAL A 61 22.64 13.77 -13.98
N LEU A 62 22.93 12.54 -13.57
CA LEU A 62 24.28 12.13 -13.17
C LEU A 62 25.28 12.15 -14.35
N THR A 63 24.81 11.96 -15.59
CA THR A 63 25.67 12.05 -16.77
C THR A 63 25.94 13.48 -17.22
N THR A 64 25.00 14.41 -16.99
CA THR A 64 25.14 15.81 -17.43
C THR A 64 25.90 16.66 -16.43
N ASP A 65 25.72 16.42 -15.13
CA ASP A 65 26.33 17.24 -14.08
C ASP A 65 26.61 16.41 -12.80
N PRO A 66 27.76 15.70 -12.76
CA PRO A 66 28.09 14.77 -11.67
C PRO A 66 28.66 15.50 -10.44
N GLU A 67 27.93 16.49 -9.91
CA GLU A 67 28.32 17.11 -8.65
C GLU A 67 28.25 16.08 -7.51
N PRO A 68 29.25 16.04 -6.59
CA PRO A 68 29.25 15.11 -5.46
C PRO A 68 27.97 15.19 -4.62
N ALA A 69 27.43 16.40 -4.43
CA ALA A 69 26.17 16.61 -3.71
C ALA A 69 24.99 15.91 -4.40
N THR A 70 24.91 15.99 -5.73
CA THR A 70 23.89 15.33 -6.55
C THR A 70 23.99 13.81 -6.45
N ILE A 71 25.22 13.26 -6.49
CA ILE A 71 25.45 11.82 -6.34
C ILE A 71 24.95 11.33 -4.97
N VAL A 72 25.31 12.03 -3.90
CA VAL A 72 24.88 11.68 -2.53
C VAL A 72 23.35 11.78 -2.40
N ALA A 73 22.74 12.84 -2.92
CA ALA A 73 21.28 13.01 -2.90
C ALA A 73 20.56 11.87 -3.63
N MET A 74 21.07 11.44 -4.80
CA MET A 74 20.51 10.34 -5.57
C MET A 74 20.67 9.00 -4.84
N LEU A 75 21.82 8.73 -4.23
CA LEU A 75 22.04 7.52 -3.43
C LEU A 75 21.07 7.44 -2.24
N VAL A 76 20.88 8.57 -1.54
CA VAL A 76 19.92 8.66 -0.43
C VAL A 76 18.50 8.43 -0.93
N PHE A 77 18.09 9.09 -2.01
CA PHE A 77 16.77 8.90 -2.62
C PHE A 77 16.49 7.44 -3.01
N TRP A 78 17.42 6.80 -3.74
CA TRP A 78 17.25 5.42 -4.19
C TRP A 78 17.29 4.41 -3.05
N THR A 79 18.06 4.68 -1.98
CA THR A 79 18.06 3.85 -0.77
C THR A 79 16.69 3.88 -0.10
N PHE A 80 16.09 5.07 0.06
CA PHE A 80 14.74 5.19 0.61
C PHE A 80 13.68 4.53 -0.26
N ALA A 81 13.75 4.73 -1.59
CA ALA A 81 12.86 4.08 -2.53
C ALA A 81 12.96 2.55 -2.43
N GLY A 82 14.19 2.02 -2.38
CA GLY A 82 14.45 0.59 -2.21
C GLY A 82 13.90 0.03 -0.90
N ILE A 83 14.08 0.75 0.22
CA ILE A 83 13.52 0.37 1.52
C ILE A 83 11.99 0.32 1.46
N LEU A 84 11.35 1.31 0.84
CA LEU A 84 9.88 1.37 0.73
C LEU A 84 9.33 0.24 -0.14
N ILE A 85 9.95 -0.01 -1.31
CA ILE A 85 9.60 -1.10 -2.21
C ILE A 85 9.81 -2.44 -1.52
N GLY A 86 10.97 -2.64 -0.88
CA GLY A 86 11.30 -3.86 -0.15
C GLY A 86 10.32 -4.14 0.99
N ALA A 87 9.97 -3.13 1.78
CA ALA A 87 8.95 -3.25 2.82
C ALA A 87 7.58 -3.63 2.22
N GLY A 88 7.21 -3.06 1.08
CA GLY A 88 5.99 -3.43 0.35
C GLY A 88 5.99 -4.90 -0.08
N ILE A 89 7.07 -5.38 -0.69
CA ILE A 89 7.22 -6.78 -1.13
C ILE A 89 7.20 -7.72 0.07
N LEU A 90 7.98 -7.44 1.12
CA LEU A 90 8.02 -8.27 2.34
C LEU A 90 6.66 -8.34 3.01
N ASN A 91 5.94 -7.23 3.07
CA ASN A 91 4.60 -7.19 3.62
C ASN A 91 3.62 -8.07 2.84
N GLN A 92 3.81 -8.22 1.53
CA GLN A 92 2.99 -9.07 0.65
C GLN A 92 3.34 -10.57 0.72
N ARG A 93 4.48 -10.96 1.29
CA ARG A 93 4.87 -12.38 1.39
C ARG A 93 3.94 -13.12 2.35
N GLY A 94 3.46 -14.30 1.93
CA GLY A 94 2.62 -15.18 2.75
C GLY A 94 1.13 -14.81 2.80
N MET A 95 0.69 -13.78 2.06
CA MET A 95 -0.72 -13.40 2.02
C MET A 95 -1.42 -13.78 0.72
N TRP A 96 -0.86 -14.66 -0.09
CA TRP A 96 -1.37 -14.94 -1.45
C TRP A 96 -2.55 -15.92 -1.46
N ALA A 97 -2.63 -16.81 -0.49
CA ALA A 97 -3.71 -17.78 -0.33
C ALA A 97 -4.04 -17.98 1.16
N PRO A 98 -5.32 -18.22 1.52
CA PRO A 98 -5.68 -18.58 2.88
C PRO A 98 -5.15 -19.99 3.20
N ALA A 99 -4.96 -20.26 4.50
CA ALA A 99 -4.50 -21.58 4.96
C ALA A 99 -5.54 -22.69 4.77
N GLU A 100 -6.83 -22.32 4.73
CA GLU A 100 -7.96 -23.23 4.54
C GLU A 100 -8.97 -22.62 3.56
N GLU A 101 -9.66 -23.49 2.82
CA GLU A 101 -10.71 -23.14 1.86
C GLU A 101 -12.05 -22.92 2.55
N SER A 102 -12.10 -21.98 3.50
CA SER A 102 -13.34 -21.58 4.17
C SER A 102 -13.52 -20.06 4.13
N THR A 103 -14.79 -19.61 4.05
CA THR A 103 -15.14 -18.18 4.07
C THR A 103 -14.54 -17.46 5.28
N ARG A 104 -14.51 -18.12 6.45
CA ARG A 104 -13.89 -17.58 7.67
C ARG A 104 -12.38 -17.38 7.52
N SER A 105 -11.68 -18.30 6.87
CA SER A 105 -10.24 -18.19 6.59
C SER A 105 -9.93 -17.07 5.58
N TYR A 106 -10.80 -16.84 4.59
CA TYR A 106 -10.70 -15.69 3.69
C TYR A 106 -10.90 -14.35 4.40
N LEU A 107 -11.87 -14.26 5.32
CA LEU A 107 -12.12 -13.05 6.11
C LEU A 107 -10.96 -12.75 7.06
N ARG A 108 -10.43 -13.77 7.75
CA ARG A 108 -9.24 -13.64 8.60
C ARG A 108 -8.01 -13.17 7.82
N LEU A 109 -7.75 -13.77 6.65
CA LEU A 109 -6.67 -13.32 5.77
C LEU A 109 -6.84 -11.87 5.33
N SER A 110 -8.07 -11.46 5.02
CA SER A 110 -8.38 -10.08 4.63
C SER A 110 -8.18 -9.10 5.79
N LEU A 111 -8.53 -9.50 7.02
CA LEU A 111 -8.29 -8.74 8.24
C LEU A 111 -6.79 -8.55 8.49
N GLU A 112 -6.01 -9.63 8.38
CA GLU A 112 -4.56 -9.58 8.52
C GLU A 112 -3.91 -8.65 7.48
N ARG A 113 -4.35 -8.73 6.21
CA ARG A 113 -3.91 -7.81 5.14
C ARG A 113 -4.22 -6.36 5.50
N ALA A 114 -5.40 -6.08 6.04
CA ALA A 114 -5.80 -4.73 6.44
C ALA A 114 -4.95 -4.20 7.61
N ARG A 115 -4.73 -5.03 8.64
CA ARG A 115 -3.86 -4.70 9.80
C ARG A 115 -2.43 -4.43 9.36
N ARG A 116 -1.83 -5.32 8.57
CA ARG A 116 -0.49 -5.14 8.00
C ARG A 116 -0.37 -3.91 7.10
N LYS A 117 -1.40 -3.59 6.31
CA LYS A 117 -1.43 -2.35 5.51
C LYS A 117 -1.43 -1.10 6.40
N ALA A 118 -2.12 -1.14 7.54
CA ALA A 118 -2.10 -0.05 8.52
C ALA A 118 -0.72 0.10 9.17
N GLU A 119 -0.05 -1.02 9.50
CA GLU A 119 1.33 -1.04 10.02
C GLU A 119 2.34 -0.51 9.00
N LEU A 120 2.26 -0.98 7.74
CA LEU A 120 3.10 -0.49 6.65
C LEU A 120 2.90 1.01 6.41
N SER A 121 1.66 1.51 6.54
CA SER A 121 1.38 2.95 6.45
C SER A 121 2.03 3.72 7.60
N ARG A 122 2.06 3.16 8.82
CA ARG A 122 2.77 3.76 9.96
C ARG A 122 4.28 3.78 9.72
N PHE A 123 4.85 2.70 9.19
CA PHE A 123 6.25 2.66 8.77
C PHE A 123 6.55 3.72 7.71
N GLY A 124 5.69 3.86 6.69
CA GLY A 124 5.80 4.89 5.67
C GLY A 124 5.78 6.31 6.24
N LEU A 125 4.93 6.60 7.24
CA LEU A 125 4.92 7.89 7.93
C LEU A 125 6.21 8.15 8.72
N TRP A 126 6.74 7.14 9.42
CA TRP A 126 8.02 7.26 10.11
C TRP A 126 9.18 7.52 9.14
N LEU A 127 9.22 6.76 8.04
CA LEU A 127 10.23 6.92 7.00
C LEU A 127 10.14 8.30 6.34
N MET A 128 8.91 8.80 6.12
CA MET A 128 8.66 10.15 5.61
C MET A 128 9.14 11.22 6.60
N ALA A 129 8.85 11.08 7.89
CA ALA A 129 9.33 12.01 8.92
C ALA A 129 10.87 12.04 8.96
N PHE A 130 11.52 10.87 8.88
CA PHE A 130 12.97 10.77 8.81
C PHE A 130 13.53 11.45 7.53
N TRP A 131 12.88 11.27 6.39
CA TRP A 131 13.22 11.99 5.16
C TRP A 131 13.13 13.52 5.32
N PHE A 132 12.09 14.02 5.98
CA PHE A 132 11.93 15.46 6.25
C PHE A 132 13.05 16.03 7.12
N VAL A 133 13.49 15.29 8.13
CA VAL A 133 14.61 15.70 8.98
C VAL A 133 15.90 15.79 8.15
N MET A 134 16.18 14.77 7.33
CA MET A 134 17.35 14.74 6.46
C MET A 134 17.33 15.86 5.42
N ALA A 135 16.22 16.01 4.70
CA ALA A 135 16.07 17.03 3.67
C ALA A 135 16.07 18.45 4.27
N GLY A 136 15.51 18.64 5.45
CA GLY A 136 15.61 19.90 6.21
C GLY A 136 17.05 20.21 6.62
N GLY A 137 17.82 19.21 7.06
CA GLY A 137 19.25 19.36 7.35
C GLY A 137 20.07 19.76 6.12
N LEU A 138 19.83 19.11 4.97
CA LEU A 138 20.46 19.48 3.69
C LEU A 138 20.07 20.89 3.24
N LEU A 139 18.81 21.29 3.45
CA LEU A 139 18.36 22.66 3.17
C LEU A 139 19.13 23.68 4.02
N ILE A 140 19.24 23.44 5.32
CA ILE A 140 19.98 24.32 6.24
C ILE A 140 21.45 24.40 5.82
N TRP A 141 22.07 23.27 5.50
CA TRP A 141 23.45 23.24 5.00
C TRP A 141 23.62 24.08 3.73
N SER A 142 22.75 23.89 2.73
CA SER A 142 22.78 24.66 1.49
C SER A 142 22.53 26.16 1.69
N ALA A 143 21.70 26.53 2.67
CA ALA A 143 21.49 27.93 3.04
C ALA A 143 22.75 28.53 3.69
N VAL A 144 23.46 27.78 4.53
CA VAL A 144 24.74 28.22 5.11
C VAL A 144 25.79 28.43 4.02
N GLU A 145 25.92 27.50 3.07
CA GLU A 145 26.84 27.65 1.94
C GLU A 145 26.47 28.85 1.07
N ALA A 146 25.19 29.08 0.79
CA ALA A 146 24.72 30.25 0.04
C ALA A 146 25.05 31.58 0.76
N ILE A 147 24.93 31.63 2.08
CA ILE A 147 25.36 32.80 2.89
C ILE A 147 26.87 33.02 2.76
N GLN A 148 27.66 31.96 2.86
CA GLN A 148 29.12 32.04 2.82
C GLN A 148 29.66 32.41 1.42
N SER A 149 28.89 32.12 0.37
CA SER A 149 29.28 32.35 -1.03
C SER A 149 28.65 33.61 -1.64
N ASP A 150 28.03 34.48 -0.82
CA ASP A 150 27.30 35.69 -1.25
C ASP A 150 26.24 35.41 -2.33
N GLN A 151 25.70 34.19 -2.35
CA GLN A 151 24.62 33.81 -3.26
C GLN A 151 23.26 34.24 -2.70
N ALA A 152 22.29 34.43 -3.60
CA ALA A 152 20.92 34.71 -3.21
C ALA A 152 20.31 33.51 -2.46
N LEU A 153 19.95 33.70 -1.18
CA LEU A 153 19.31 32.66 -0.35
C LEU A 153 17.90 32.30 -0.82
N LEU A 154 17.15 33.28 -1.31
CA LEU A 154 15.74 33.15 -1.66
C LEU A 154 15.46 32.00 -2.64
N PRO A 155 16.20 31.82 -3.77
CA PRO A 155 15.96 30.70 -4.67
C PRO A 155 16.22 29.33 -4.04
N VAL A 156 17.21 29.20 -3.15
CA VAL A 156 17.52 27.94 -2.44
C VAL A 156 16.35 27.56 -1.54
N LEU A 157 15.89 28.51 -0.73
CA LEU A 157 14.76 28.30 0.19
C LEU A 157 13.45 28.02 -0.56
N LEU A 158 13.16 28.74 -1.65
CA LEU A 158 11.96 28.51 -2.46
C LEU A 158 11.95 27.12 -3.10
N ARG A 159 13.07 26.69 -3.69
CA ARG A 159 13.19 25.35 -4.30
C ARG A 159 12.97 24.26 -3.25
N GLY A 160 13.64 24.37 -2.12
CA GLY A 160 13.50 23.39 -1.05
C GLY A 160 12.11 23.39 -0.42
N ALA A 161 11.50 24.56 -0.18
CA ALA A 161 10.13 24.65 0.32
C ALA A 161 9.13 24.02 -0.66
N LEU A 162 9.31 24.21 -1.96
CA LEU A 162 8.46 23.62 -2.98
C LEU A 162 8.59 22.10 -3.02
N ILE A 163 9.81 21.56 -2.99
CA ILE A 163 10.05 20.10 -2.96
C ILE A 163 9.47 19.48 -1.69
N LEU A 164 9.78 20.06 -0.53
CA LEU A 164 9.29 19.56 0.77
C LEU A 164 7.78 19.65 0.86
N GLY A 165 7.19 20.78 0.43
CA GLY A 165 5.75 21.00 0.44
C GLY A 165 4.98 20.05 -0.47
N LEU A 166 5.46 19.83 -1.70
CA LEU A 166 4.86 18.84 -2.62
C LEU A 166 4.96 17.42 -2.09
N THR A 167 6.14 17.05 -1.60
CA THR A 167 6.37 15.73 -1.01
C THR A 167 5.43 15.51 0.18
N PHE A 168 5.33 16.48 1.08
CA PHE A 168 4.48 16.40 2.28
C PHE A 168 3.00 16.33 1.90
N GLY A 169 2.56 17.22 1.02
CA GLY A 169 1.16 17.31 0.61
C GLY A 169 0.68 16.06 -0.10
N VAL A 170 1.45 15.56 -1.08
CA VAL A 170 1.04 14.40 -1.86
C VAL A 170 1.19 13.11 -1.05
N LEU A 171 2.39 12.83 -0.51
CA LEU A 171 2.65 11.56 0.18
C LEU A 171 1.99 11.53 1.56
N GLY A 172 1.96 12.64 2.28
CA GLY A 172 1.32 12.71 3.60
C GLY A 172 -0.19 12.49 3.51
N VAL A 173 -0.87 13.16 2.58
CA VAL A 173 -2.32 12.96 2.37
C VAL A 173 -2.60 11.55 1.87
N PHE A 174 -1.78 11.03 0.95
CA PHE A 174 -1.95 9.67 0.43
C PHE A 174 -1.76 8.60 1.51
N THR A 175 -0.69 8.68 2.31
CA THR A 175 -0.39 7.71 3.37
C THR A 175 -1.43 7.74 4.48
N GLU A 176 -1.88 8.93 4.90
CA GLU A 176 -2.92 9.07 5.92
C GLU A 176 -4.29 8.58 5.40
N ARG A 177 -4.65 8.88 4.14
CA ARG A 177 -5.88 8.34 3.53
C ARG A 177 -5.83 6.81 3.40
N SER A 178 -4.68 6.27 3.00
CA SER A 178 -4.47 4.81 2.92
C SER A 178 -4.64 4.16 4.29
N ARG A 179 -4.06 4.77 5.34
CA ARG A 179 -4.15 4.30 6.72
C ARG A 179 -5.58 4.31 7.26
N ARG A 180 -6.34 5.38 7.02
CA ARG A 180 -7.76 5.49 7.42
C ARG A 180 -8.60 4.39 6.78
N ARG A 181 -8.49 4.23 5.46
CA ARG A 181 -9.19 3.17 4.73
C ARG A 181 -8.81 1.78 5.22
N ALA A 182 -7.53 1.53 5.51
CA ALA A 182 -7.08 0.24 6.04
C ALA A 182 -7.70 -0.06 7.42
N ARG A 183 -7.84 0.95 8.29
CA ARG A 183 -8.47 0.81 9.60
C ARG A 183 -9.97 0.59 9.52
N GLU A 184 -10.65 1.36 8.67
CA GLU A 184 -12.08 1.20 8.40
C GLU A 184 -12.37 -0.22 7.89
N THR A 185 -11.59 -0.68 6.90
CA THR A 185 -11.71 -2.05 6.37
C THR A 185 -11.45 -3.11 7.45
N ALA A 186 -10.45 -2.90 8.31
CA ALA A 186 -10.17 -3.82 9.40
C ALA A 186 -11.33 -3.88 10.41
N ALA A 187 -11.91 -2.74 10.77
CA ALA A 187 -13.06 -2.67 11.68
C ALA A 187 -14.31 -3.34 11.10
N GLU A 188 -14.61 -3.12 9.81
CA GLU A 188 -15.71 -3.78 9.11
C GLU A 188 -15.54 -5.31 9.09
N LEU A 189 -14.33 -5.80 8.81
CA LEU A 189 -14.02 -7.24 8.76
C LEU A 189 -14.08 -7.88 10.15
N GLU A 190 -13.64 -7.16 11.18
CA GLU A 190 -13.70 -7.62 12.57
C GLU A 190 -15.15 -7.72 13.06
N ALA A 191 -15.99 -6.72 12.74
CA ALA A 191 -17.43 -6.78 13.02
C ALA A 191 -18.12 -7.94 12.30
N THR A 192 -17.77 -8.17 11.02
CA THR A 192 -18.34 -9.28 10.23
C THR A 192 -17.93 -10.64 10.80
N LEU A 193 -16.67 -10.79 11.23
CA LEU A 193 -16.19 -12.02 11.87
C LEU A 193 -16.88 -12.27 13.21
N HIS A 194 -17.10 -11.23 14.02
CA HIS A 194 -17.83 -11.35 15.29
C HIS A 194 -19.28 -11.80 15.07
N ALA A 195 -19.99 -11.23 14.09
CA ALA A 195 -21.36 -11.64 13.77
C ALA A 195 -21.45 -13.12 13.37
N LEU A 196 -20.50 -13.60 12.55
CA LEU A 196 -20.44 -15.02 12.17
C LEU A 196 -20.12 -15.95 13.35
N ASP A 197 -19.32 -15.49 14.31
CA ASP A 197 -18.98 -16.26 15.50
C ASP A 197 -20.17 -16.36 16.48
N GLU A 198 -21.00 -15.33 16.58
CA GLU A 198 -22.26 -15.33 17.35
C GLU A 198 -23.32 -16.23 16.70
N GLU A 199 -23.51 -16.15 15.37
CA GLU A 199 -24.48 -16.99 14.64
C GLU A 199 -24.09 -18.48 14.63
N GLY A 200 -22.79 -18.78 14.51
CA GLY A 200 -22.27 -20.14 14.57
C GLY A 200 -22.39 -20.79 15.95
N ALA A 201 -22.51 -19.99 17.02
CA ALA A 201 -22.78 -20.48 18.38
C ALA A 201 -24.26 -20.84 18.58
N ASP A 202 -25.18 -20.18 17.87
CA ASP A 202 -26.63 -20.33 18.05
C ASP A 202 -27.31 -21.29 17.04
N GLY A 203 -26.58 -21.77 16.01
CA GLY A 203 -27.08 -22.77 15.06
C GLY A 203 -28.25 -22.30 14.16
N GLY A 204 -28.52 -20.99 14.14
CA GLY A 204 -29.64 -20.37 13.43
C GLY A 204 -29.32 -19.99 11.98
N SER A 205 -30.27 -20.26 11.07
CA SER A 205 -30.14 -19.93 9.64
C SER A 205 -30.03 -18.42 9.40
N TRP A 206 -29.12 -18.05 8.51
CA TRP A 206 -28.78 -16.67 8.12
C TRP A 206 -30.00 -15.88 7.59
N ASP A 207 -30.48 -14.88 8.34
CA ASP A 207 -31.56 -13.97 7.93
C ASP A 207 -30.92 -12.63 7.50
N GLY A 208 -30.65 -12.49 6.20
CA GLY A 208 -29.76 -11.50 5.56
C GLY A 208 -30.09 -10.01 5.69
N ARG A 209 -30.37 -9.49 6.90
CA ARG A 209 -30.73 -8.08 7.12
C ARG A 209 -29.60 -7.16 7.59
N VAL A 210 -28.42 -7.69 7.86
CA VAL A 210 -27.31 -6.87 8.35
C VAL A 210 -26.41 -6.45 7.19
N SER A 211 -26.56 -5.19 6.75
CA SER A 211 -25.55 -4.35 6.07
C SER A 211 -25.98 -3.60 4.80
N GLN A 212 -27.23 -3.13 4.71
CA GLN A 212 -27.50 -1.90 3.94
C GLN A 212 -27.01 -0.66 4.71
N GLY A 213 -25.74 -0.65 5.10
CA GLY A 213 -25.05 0.55 5.54
C GLY A 213 -24.81 1.44 4.33
N THR A 214 -25.61 2.51 4.22
CA THR A 214 -25.49 3.58 3.23
C THR A 214 -24.04 4.05 3.06
N PRO A 215 -23.49 4.06 1.83
CA PRO A 215 -22.15 4.59 1.60
C PRO A 215 -22.16 6.13 1.68
N PRO A 216 -21.14 6.78 2.27
CA PRO A 216 -20.82 8.18 2.01
C PRO A 216 -20.15 8.39 0.65
#